data_AF-A0A524FCC5-F1
#
_entry.id   AF-A0A524FCC5-F1
#
_cell.length_a   1.000
_cell.length_b   1.000
_cell.length_c   1.000
_cell.angle_alpha   90.00
_cell.angle_beta   90.00
_cell.angle_gamma   90.00
#
_symmetry.space_group_name_H-M   'P 1'
#
loop_
_entity.id
_entity.type
_entity.pdbx_description
1 polymer ?
#
loop_
_entity_poly.entity_id
_entity_poly.type
_entity_poly.pdbx_seq_one_letter_code
_entity_poly.pdbx_strand_id
1 'polypeptide(L)'
;MIDKNELLKLLPKLIREDDEIKGAIITALSGVVATKEDIARLIDHSNRRFDEINKRFEESNRRFESMDKRFESMDKRFESMDKRFEELIKEIDRRFEAAAKERKDIQDSMIILRETVGEVFQKVDTIEKDVKDGNEEILDYLRNQFEKND
;
A
#
# COMPACT_ATOMS: atom_id res chain seq x y z
N MET A 1 -87.22 -26.00 18.64
CA MET A 1 -86.09 -25.75 17.71
C MET A 1 -85.08 -24.95 18.49
N ILE A 2 -83.88 -25.48 18.76
CA ILE A 2 -82.84 -24.73 19.48
C ILE A 2 -82.38 -23.59 18.56
N ASP A 3 -82.36 -22.35 19.07
CA ASP A 3 -81.86 -21.23 18.28
C ASP A 3 -80.31 -21.19 18.27
N LYS A 4 -79.73 -20.42 17.36
CA LYS A 4 -78.27 -20.34 17.21
C LYS A 4 -77.55 -19.92 18.50
N ASN A 5 -78.13 -19.00 19.28
CA ASN A 5 -77.50 -18.47 20.48
C ASN A 5 -77.54 -19.48 21.63
N GLU A 6 -78.64 -20.23 21.73
CA GLU A 6 -78.79 -21.32 22.68
C GLU A 6 -77.84 -22.48 22.35
N LEU A 7 -77.70 -22.83 21.06
CA LEU A 7 -76.71 -23.81 20.62
C LEU A 7 -75.29 -23.38 20.97
N LEU A 8 -74.91 -22.13 20.67
CA LEU A 8 -73.56 -21.59 20.97
C LEU A 8 -73.20 -21.68 22.46
N LYS A 9 -74.17 -21.52 23.36
CA LYS A 9 -73.97 -21.68 24.82
C LYS A 9 -73.73 -23.13 25.23
N LEU A 10 -74.35 -24.09 24.53
CA LEU A 10 -74.24 -25.51 24.81
C LEU A 10 -73.04 -26.18 24.13
N LEU A 11 -72.53 -25.61 23.02
CA LEU A 11 -71.41 -26.17 22.24
C LEU A 11 -70.18 -26.56 23.09
N PRO A 12 -69.67 -25.74 24.04
CA PRO A 12 -68.50 -26.14 24.83
C PRO A 12 -68.73 -27.40 25.67
N LYS A 13 -69.96 -27.61 26.15
CA LYS A 13 -70.34 -28.81 26.91
C LYS A 13 -70.48 -30.01 25.98
N LEU A 14 -71.16 -29.85 24.84
CA LEU A 14 -71.32 -30.91 23.83
C LEU A 14 -69.98 -31.41 23.28
N ILE A 15 -69.03 -30.52 23.00
CA ILE A 15 -67.67 -30.89 22.53
C ILE A 15 -66.91 -31.74 23.58
N ARG A 16 -67.23 -31.60 24.88
CA ARG A 16 -66.56 -32.35 25.95
C ARG A 16 -67.24 -33.67 26.29
N GLU A 17 -68.57 -33.70 26.24
CA GLU A 17 -69.38 -34.80 26.77
C GLU A 17 -69.95 -35.73 25.69
N ASP A 18 -69.98 -35.30 24.42
CA ASP A 18 -70.55 -36.07 23.31
C ASP A 18 -69.47 -36.35 22.24
N ASP A 19 -69.05 -37.61 22.15
CA ASP A 19 -68.00 -38.05 21.22
C ASP A 19 -68.44 -38.02 19.74
N GLU A 20 -69.74 -38.18 19.46
CA GLU A 20 -70.28 -38.15 18.10
C GLU A 20 -70.25 -36.72 17.55
N ILE A 21 -70.72 -35.75 18.36
CA ILE A 21 -70.67 -34.32 18.02
C ILE A 21 -69.22 -33.85 17.88
N LYS A 22 -68.36 -34.24 18.82
CA LYS A 22 -66.92 -33.91 18.77
C LYS A 22 -66.26 -34.47 17.51
N GLY A 23 -66.54 -35.73 17.15
CA GLY A 23 -66.03 -36.37 15.93
C GLY A 23 -66.48 -35.64 14.67
N ALA A 24 -67.78 -35.34 14.55
CA ALA A 24 -68.33 -34.62 13.40
C ALA A 24 -67.72 -33.22 13.22
N ILE A 25 -67.48 -32.49 14.31
CA ILE A 25 -66.82 -31.18 14.27
C ILE A 25 -65.36 -31.32 13.84
N ILE A 26 -64.62 -32.31 14.37
CA ILE A 26 -63.22 -32.55 13.96
C ILE A 26 -63.15 -32.87 12.46
N THR A 27 -64.03 -33.75 11.95
CA THR A 27 -64.11 -34.09 10.52
C THR A 27 -64.49 -32.89 9.66
N ALA A 28 -65.43 -32.05 10.10
CA ALA A 28 -65.82 -30.85 9.37
C ALA A 28 -64.68 -29.81 9.29
N LEU A 29 -63.84 -29.74 10.33
CA LEU A 29 -62.75 -28.76 10.42
C LEU A 29 -61.41 -29.26 9.85
N SER A 30 -61.22 -30.58 9.65
CA SER A 30 -59.92 -31.17 9.28
C SER A 30 -59.31 -30.65 7.97
N GLY A 31 -60.11 -30.03 7.10
CA GLY A 31 -59.65 -29.40 5.85
C GLY A 31 -59.57 -27.86 5.88
N VAL A 32 -59.99 -27.23 6.98
CA VAL A 32 -60.13 -25.77 7.08
C VAL A 32 -59.22 -25.16 8.14
N VAL A 33 -58.80 -25.96 9.14
CA VAL A 33 -57.90 -25.52 10.22
C VAL A 33 -56.64 -26.37 10.26
N ALA A 34 -55.49 -25.73 10.49
CA ALA A 34 -54.24 -26.44 10.73
C ALA A 34 -54.29 -27.17 12.09
N THR A 35 -53.76 -28.39 12.12
CA THR A 35 -53.64 -29.16 13.37
C THR A 35 -52.47 -28.67 14.22
N LYS A 36 -52.42 -29.09 15.49
CA LYS A 36 -51.27 -28.80 16.35
C LYS A 36 -49.99 -29.42 15.78
N GLU A 37 -50.12 -30.59 15.16
CA GLU A 37 -49.03 -31.32 14.50
C GLU A 37 -48.52 -30.55 13.27
N ASP A 38 -49.40 -29.96 12.45
CA ASP A 38 -49.00 -29.13 11.31
C ASP A 38 -48.20 -27.90 11.76
N ILE A 39 -48.69 -27.22 12.81
CA ILE A 39 -48.01 -26.07 13.41
C ILE A 39 -46.65 -26.49 13.99
N ALA A 40 -46.58 -27.61 14.71
CA ALA A 40 -45.33 -28.12 15.27
C ALA A 40 -44.30 -28.44 14.19
N ARG A 41 -44.72 -29.03 13.06
CA ARG A 41 -43.84 -29.29 11.90
C ARG A 41 -43.32 -28.00 11.28
N LEU A 42 -44.17 -26.97 11.14
CA LEU A 42 -43.76 -25.66 10.63
C LEU A 42 -42.75 -24.98 11.55
N ILE A 43 -42.95 -25.07 12.86
CA ILE A 43 -42.00 -24.54 13.86
C ILE A 43 -40.66 -25.29 13.78
N ASP A 44 -40.68 -26.62 13.75
CA ASP A 44 -39.45 -27.43 13.63
C ASP A 44 -38.68 -27.08 12.34
N HIS A 45 -39.37 -27.01 11.21
CA HIS A 45 -38.77 -26.59 9.94
C HIS A 45 -38.18 -25.18 10.02
N SER A 46 -38.89 -24.24 10.65
CA SER A 46 -38.41 -22.87 10.83
C SER A 46 -37.17 -22.82 11.72
N ASN A 47 -37.16 -23.56 12.83
CA ASN A 47 -36.00 -23.64 13.73
C ASN A 47 -34.77 -24.18 13.01
N ARG A 48 -34.91 -25.25 12.22
CA ARG A 48 -33.80 -25.79 11.41
C ARG A 48 -33.24 -24.77 10.43
N ARG A 49 -34.11 -23.98 9.78
CA ARG A 49 -33.66 -22.89 8.89
C ARG A 49 -32.94 -21.79 9.64
N PHE A 50 -33.41 -21.42 10.85
CA PHE A 50 -32.71 -20.45 11.69
C PHE A 50 -31.34 -20.96 12.14
N ASP A 51 -31.21 -22.24 12.51
CA ASP A 51 -29.93 -22.85 12.86
C ASP A 51 -28.94 -22.82 11.68
N GLU A 52 -29.41 -23.09 10.46
CA GLU A 52 -28.59 -22.98 9.25
C GLU A 52 -28.14 -21.53 8.99
N ILE A 53 -29.05 -20.57 9.16
CA ILE A 53 -28.74 -19.14 9.04
C ILE A 53 -27.68 -18.74 10.08
N ASN A 54 -27.83 -19.16 11.34
CA ASN A 54 -26.86 -18.86 12.39
C ASN A 54 -25.47 -19.39 12.06
N LYS A 55 -25.37 -20.64 11.55
CA LYS A 55 -24.09 -21.21 11.10
C LYS A 55 -23.45 -20.39 9.98
N ARG A 56 -24.24 -19.90 9.02
CA ARG A 56 -23.75 -19.03 7.94
C ARG A 56 -23.26 -17.68 8.46
N PHE A 57 -23.94 -17.11 9.45
CA PHE A 57 -23.48 -15.88 10.11
C PHE A 57 -22.16 -16.09 10.86
N GLU A 58 -22.02 -17.18 11.61
CA GLU A 58 -20.75 -17.53 12.27
C GLU A 58 -19.61 -17.69 11.26
N GLU A 59 -19.85 -18.35 10.13
CA GLU A 59 -18.86 -18.46 9.07
C GLU A 59 -18.50 -17.08 8.48
N SER A 60 -19.49 -16.23 8.26
CA SER A 60 -19.27 -14.86 7.78
C SER A 60 -18.43 -14.05 8.76
N ASN A 61 -18.70 -14.16 10.07
CA ASN A 61 -17.92 -13.47 11.11
C ASN A 61 -16.45 -13.93 11.10
N ARG A 62 -16.19 -15.24 10.98
CA ARG A 62 -14.82 -15.77 10.87
C ARG A 62 -14.11 -15.23 9.63
N ARG A 63 -14.82 -15.07 8.51
CA ARG A 63 -14.26 -14.46 7.28
C ARG A 63 -13.91 -12.99 7.49
N PHE A 64 -14.77 -12.23 8.17
CA PHE A 64 -14.49 -10.83 8.51
C PHE A 64 -13.28 -10.70 9.44
N GLU A 65 -13.19 -11.48 10.51
CA GLU A 65 -12.02 -11.50 11.39
C GLU A 65 -10.72 -11.85 10.63
N SER A 66 -10.81 -12.75 9.66
CA SER A 66 -9.67 -13.07 8.79
C SER A 66 -9.31 -11.92 7.85
N MET A 67 -10.28 -11.16 7.36
CA MET A 67 -10.04 -9.96 6.55
C MET A 67 -9.39 -8.86 7.40
N ASP A 68 -9.85 -8.63 8.62
CA ASP A 68 -9.27 -7.64 9.54
C ASP A 68 -7.79 -7.93 9.80
N LYS A 69 -7.44 -9.18 10.10
CA LYS A 69 -6.03 -9.60 10.26
C LYS A 69 -5.19 -9.38 9.00
N ARG A 70 -5.78 -9.55 7.81
CA ARG A 70 -5.09 -9.28 6.54
C ARG A 70 -4.86 -7.79 6.34
N PHE A 71 -5.84 -6.94 6.68
CA PHE A 71 -5.69 -5.49 6.62
C PHE A 71 -4.63 -4.99 7.61
N GLU A 72 -4.64 -5.44 8.86
CA GLU A 72 -3.58 -5.10 9.83
C GLU A 72 -2.18 -5.51 9.33
N SER A 73 -2.08 -6.66 8.66
CA SER A 73 -0.82 -7.10 8.05
C SER A 73 -0.42 -6.24 6.85
N MET A 74 -1.37 -5.71 6.08
CA MET A 74 -1.10 -4.76 4.99
C MET A 74 -0.61 -3.43 5.54
N ASP A 75 -1.25 -2.90 6.58
CA ASP A 75 -0.86 -1.63 7.22
C ASP A 75 0.60 -1.69 7.70
N LYS A 76 0.99 -2.76 8.40
CA LYS A 76 2.38 -2.97 8.83
C LYS A 76 3.37 -3.02 7.66
N ARG A 77 2.96 -3.57 6.52
CA ARG A 77 3.80 -3.61 5.31
C ARG A 77 3.95 -2.23 4.69
N PHE A 78 2.89 -1.43 4.66
CA PHE A 78 2.94 -0.05 4.19
C PHE A 78 3.82 0.82 5.08
N GLU A 79 3.65 0.76 6.40
CA GLU A 79 4.53 1.47 7.34
C GLU A 79 6.01 1.09 7.16
N SER A 80 6.30 -0.19 6.92
CA SER A 80 7.67 -0.64 6.63
C SER A 80 8.19 -0.12 5.30
N MET A 81 7.34 0.00 4.28
CA MET A 81 7.71 0.59 2.99
C MET A 81 7.99 2.08 3.12
N ASP A 82 7.16 2.82 3.86
CA ASP A 82 7.34 4.25 4.08
C ASP A 82 8.69 4.55 4.75
N LYS A 83 9.03 3.79 5.81
CA LYS A 83 10.35 3.91 6.47
C LYS A 83 11.51 3.67 5.51
N ARG A 84 11.42 2.64 4.67
CA ARG A 84 12.46 2.33 3.67
C ARG A 84 12.59 3.42 2.62
N PHE A 85 11.48 4.03 2.20
CA PHE A 85 11.49 5.15 1.26
C PHE A 85 12.10 6.40 1.89
N GLU A 86 11.76 6.72 3.14
CA GLU A 86 12.38 7.83 3.87
C GLU A 86 13.89 7.65 4.02
N GLU A 87 14.34 6.44 4.36
CA GLU A 87 15.78 6.11 4.46
C GLU A 87 16.47 6.25 3.10
N LEU A 88 15.84 5.75 2.02
CA LEU A 88 16.40 5.86 0.68
C LEU A 88 16.52 7.32 0.22
N ILE A 89 15.51 8.15 0.47
CA ILE A 89 15.54 9.58 0.13
C ILE A 89 16.68 10.27 0.89
N LYS A 90 16.81 10.03 2.19
CA LYS A 90 17.90 10.61 3.01
C LYS A 90 19.29 10.21 2.49
N GLU A 91 19.47 8.94 2.11
CA GLU A 91 20.74 8.47 1.56
C GLU A 91 21.03 9.11 0.19
N ILE A 92 20.00 9.24 -0.66
CA ILE A 92 20.11 9.91 -1.96
C ILE A 92 20.52 11.38 -1.76
N ASP A 93 19.85 12.11 -0.88
CA ASP A 93 20.16 13.52 -0.58
C ASP A 93 21.60 13.67 -0.08
N ARG A 94 22.02 12.83 0.88
CA ARG A 94 23.40 12.82 1.39
C ARG A 94 24.42 12.58 0.28
N ARG A 95 24.15 11.64 -0.65
CA ARG A 95 25.05 11.35 -1.77
C ARG A 95 25.09 12.51 -2.77
N PHE A 96 23.97 13.16 -3.03
CA PHE A 96 23.92 14.34 -3.89
C PHE A 96 24.67 15.53 -3.29
N GLU A 97 24.52 15.78 -1.98
CA GLU A 97 25.28 16.81 -1.27
C GLU A 97 26.79 16.53 -1.32
N ALA A 98 27.21 15.28 -1.07
CA ALA A 98 28.61 14.89 -1.16
C ALA A 98 29.18 15.08 -2.57
N ALA A 99 28.45 14.64 -3.60
CA ALA A 99 28.84 14.83 -5.00
C ALA A 99 28.88 16.32 -5.40
N ALA A 100 27.95 17.14 -4.88
CA ALA A 100 27.95 18.57 -5.13
C ALA A 100 29.18 19.26 -4.51
N LYS A 101 29.60 18.84 -3.31
CA LYS A 101 30.82 19.31 -2.66
C LYS A 101 32.07 18.90 -3.44
N GLU A 102 32.19 17.62 -3.79
CA GLU A 102 33.33 17.11 -4.57
C GLU A 102 33.46 17.85 -5.91
N ARG A 103 32.34 18.08 -6.61
CA ARG A 103 32.32 18.86 -7.85
C ARG A 103 32.84 20.28 -7.63
N LYS A 104 32.46 20.93 -6.53
CA LYS A 104 32.93 22.28 -6.19
C LYS A 104 34.44 22.28 -5.91
N ASP A 105 34.92 21.34 -5.10
CA ASP A 105 36.35 21.23 -4.76
C ASP A 105 37.21 20.99 -6.03
N ILE A 106 36.70 20.20 -6.98
CA ILE A 106 37.33 20.02 -8.31
C ILE A 106 37.33 21.32 -9.11
N GLN A 107 36.21 22.05 -9.14
CA GLN A 107 36.12 23.34 -9.83
C GLN A 107 37.14 24.35 -9.28
N ASP A 108 37.22 24.46 -7.96
CA ASP A 108 38.16 25.37 -7.27
C ASP A 108 39.62 24.97 -7.57
N SER A 109 39.92 23.67 -7.56
CA SER A 109 41.26 23.16 -7.93
C SER A 109 41.61 23.44 -9.40
N MET A 110 40.64 23.35 -10.31
CA MET A 110 40.83 23.60 -11.74
C MET A 110 41.14 25.08 -12.03
N ILE A 111 40.55 26.01 -11.25
CA ILE A 111 40.85 27.44 -11.34
C ILE A 111 42.33 27.67 -11.01
N ILE A 112 42.81 27.12 -9.88
CA ILE A 112 44.20 27.24 -9.45
C ILE A 112 45.17 26.64 -10.47
N LEU A 113 44.84 25.46 -11.02
CA LEU A 113 45.65 24.81 -12.04
C LEU A 113 45.76 25.67 -13.30
N ARG A 114 44.63 26.25 -13.76
CA ARG A 114 44.62 27.14 -14.93
C ARG A 114 45.51 28.36 -14.72
N GLU A 115 45.47 28.97 -13.54
CA GLU A 115 46.33 30.11 -13.20
C GLU A 115 47.81 29.72 -13.22
N THR A 116 48.16 28.63 -12.52
CA THR A 116 49.54 28.13 -12.43
C THR A 116 50.10 27.78 -13.81
N VAL A 117 49.31 27.13 -14.65
CA VAL A 117 49.68 26.80 -16.03
C VAL A 117 49.90 28.07 -16.86
N GLY A 118 49.08 29.10 -16.67
CA GLY A 118 49.27 30.40 -17.30
C GLY A 118 50.61 31.04 -16.94
N GLU A 119 51.00 31.01 -15.67
CA GLU A 119 52.30 31.52 -15.21
C GLU A 119 53.48 30.74 -15.82
N VAL A 120 53.35 29.41 -15.94
CA VAL A 120 54.39 28.57 -16.58
C VAL A 120 54.54 28.95 -18.05
N PHE A 121 53.44 29.11 -18.80
CA PHE A 121 53.51 29.53 -20.20
C PHE A 121 54.24 30.88 -20.37
N GLN A 122 53.92 31.88 -19.53
CA GLN A 122 54.61 33.17 -19.59
C GLN A 122 56.12 33.06 -19.32
N LYS A 123 56.51 32.19 -18.37
CA LYS A 123 57.93 31.93 -18.08
C LYS A 123 58.61 31.22 -19.25
N VAL A 124 57.93 30.27 -19.89
CA VAL A 124 58.44 29.58 -21.09
C VAL A 124 58.64 30.57 -22.22
N ASP A 125 57.66 31.42 -22.53
CA ASP A 125 57.77 32.46 -23.57
C ASP A 125 58.97 33.40 -23.30
N THR A 126 59.17 33.77 -22.03
CA THR A 126 60.32 34.60 -21.62
C THR A 126 61.65 33.88 -21.84
N ILE A 127 61.76 32.62 -21.41
CA ILE A 127 62.98 31.82 -21.58
C ILE A 127 63.28 31.59 -23.06
N GLU A 128 62.26 31.28 -23.88
CA GLU A 128 62.43 31.09 -25.32
C GLU A 128 63.00 32.35 -25.97
N LYS A 129 62.54 33.53 -25.56
CA LYS A 129 63.10 34.81 -26.01
C LYS A 129 64.54 34.99 -25.54
N ASP A 130 64.81 34.84 -24.25
CA ASP A 130 66.16 35.04 -23.68
C ASP A 130 67.19 34.10 -24.32
N VAL A 131 66.80 32.85 -24.62
CA VAL A 131 67.65 31.87 -25.32
C VAL A 131 67.91 32.30 -26.77
N LYS A 132 66.90 32.80 -27.47
CA LYS A 132 67.05 33.29 -28.84
C LYS A 132 68.00 34.50 -28.89
N ASP A 133 67.76 35.48 -28.03
CA ASP A 133 68.56 36.70 -27.94
C ASP A 133 70.02 36.36 -27.58
N GLY A 134 70.25 35.49 -26.58
CA GLY A 134 71.60 35.04 -26.21
C GLY A 134 72.32 34.25 -27.31
N ASN A 135 71.60 33.43 -28.08
CA ASN A 135 72.18 32.75 -29.24
C ASN A 135 72.60 33.74 -30.34
N GLU A 136 71.81 34.78 -30.59
CA GLU A 136 72.17 35.84 -31.54
C GLU A 136 73.43 36.60 -31.10
N GLU A 137 73.53 36.94 -29.81
CA GLU A 137 74.73 37.59 -29.23
C GLU A 137 75.99 36.72 -29.37
N ILE A 138 75.89 35.41 -29.07
CA ILE A 138 77.02 34.47 -29.22
C ILE A 138 77.47 34.41 -30.68
N LEU A 139 76.53 34.29 -31.62
CA LEU A 139 76.84 34.22 -33.05
C LEU A 139 77.51 35.51 -33.55
N ASP A 140 77.05 36.67 -33.08
CA ASP A 140 77.65 37.97 -33.44
C ASP A 140 79.06 38.12 -32.85
N TYR A 141 79.26 37.74 -31.58
CA TYR A 141 80.58 37.72 -30.95
C TYR A 141 81.57 36.83 -31.73
N LEU A 142 81.16 35.62 -32.10
CA LEU A 142 82.00 34.69 -32.85
C LEU A 142 82.34 35.27 -34.23
N ARG A 143 81.38 35.84 -34.96
CA ARG A 143 81.62 36.49 -36.26
C ARG A 143 82.67 37.60 -36.16
N ASN A 144 82.51 38.49 -35.18
CA ASN A 144 83.43 39.60 -34.94
C ASN A 144 84.86 39.17 -34.57
N GLN A 145 85.05 37.98 -33.98
CA GLN A 145 86.38 37.42 -33.68
C GLN A 145 87.08 36.88 -34.93
N PHE A 146 86.36 36.29 -35.88
CA PHE A 146 86.94 35.77 -37.11
C PHE A 146 87.24 36.89 -38.12
N GLU A 147 86.41 37.92 -38.21
CA GLU A 147 86.62 39.06 -39.13
C GLU A 147 87.82 39.96 -38.75
N LYS A 148 88.30 39.92 -37.50
CA LYS A 148 89.47 40.69 -37.04
C LYS A 148 90.81 39.99 -37.23
N ASN A 149 90.81 38.73 -37.65
CA ASN A 149 92.01 37.89 -37.78
C ASN A 149 92.45 37.64 -39.23
N ASP A 150 91.82 38.30 -40.21
CA ASP A 150 92.24 38.40 -41.63
C ASP A 150 92.64 39.85 -41.97
#